data_AF-A0A7V2VML5-F1
#
_entry.id   AF-A0A7V2VML5-F1
#
_cell.length_a   1.000
_cell.length_b   1.000
_cell.length_c   1.000
_cell.angle_alpha   90.00
_cell.angle_beta   90.00
_cell.angle_gamma   90.00
#
_symmetry.space_group_name_H-M   'P 1'
#
loop_
_entity.id
_entity.type
_entity.pdbx_description
1 polymer ?
#
loop_
_entity_poly.entity_id
_entity_poly.type
_entity_poly.pdbx_seq_one_letter_code
_entity_poly.pdbx_strand_id
1 'polypeptide(L)'
;MLFKIGWAPVVIGALGVAGYIYQWSILLIVTLMVVVLVVGLVVAATDAREKELQRYSLKLRELAGYFCRRFAGGSSLSIFAIIDGLFNVDNPQLWDWARACDMSQRVFDSWCDSFISRVQSDVRTRRYTIYLRTYLNELWLMNNHYYEYVEQFGEIAEKVALPQETIDQYHRFTAEYNAFTQNFREHIVEMRKVARTEIEAPSVKSAKELSEVKPPPPAPEVKEKLPSPAEHKGYIM
;
A
#
# COMPACT_ATOMS: atom_id res chain seq x y z
N MET A 1 17.30 8.06 -35.30
CA MET A 1 16.97 9.43 -34.83
C MET A 1 15.61 9.93 -35.32
N LEU A 2 15.17 9.61 -36.54
CA LEU A 2 13.86 10.01 -37.10
C LEU A 2 12.60 9.48 -36.38
N PHE A 3 12.69 8.41 -35.60
CA PHE A 3 11.53 7.90 -34.84
C PHE A 3 11.22 8.68 -33.56
N LYS A 4 12.18 9.47 -33.04
CA LYS A 4 11.98 10.27 -31.81
C LYS A 4 11.40 11.66 -32.07
N ILE A 5 11.52 12.16 -33.30
CA ILE A 5 10.97 13.43 -33.77
C ILE A 5 9.82 13.02 -34.69
N GLY A 6 8.57 13.22 -34.27
CA GLY A 6 7.38 12.72 -34.96
C GLY A 6 7.54 12.65 -36.48
N TRP A 7 7.53 11.43 -37.03
CA TRP A 7 7.88 11.19 -38.42
C TRP A 7 6.87 11.82 -39.38
N ALA A 8 5.63 12.04 -38.91
CA ALA A 8 4.54 12.63 -39.68
C ALA A 8 4.89 14.01 -40.27
N PRO A 9 5.35 15.02 -39.50
CA PRO A 9 5.83 16.29 -40.06
C PRO A 9 6.86 16.16 -41.18
N VAL A 10 7.82 15.22 -41.06
CA VAL A 10 8.86 14.99 -42.07
C VAL A 10 8.27 14.38 -43.34
N VAL A 11 7.38 13.39 -43.18
CA VAL A 11 6.67 12.73 -44.29
C VAL A 11 5.73 13.70 -45.00
N ILE A 12 5.02 14.55 -44.26
CA ILE A 12 4.16 15.62 -44.79
C ILE A 12 5.02 16.60 -45.59
N GLY A 13 6.15 17.08 -45.05
CA GLY A 13 7.07 17.95 -45.77
C GLY A 13 7.60 17.33 -47.07
N ALA A 14 8.01 16.06 -47.02
CA ALA A 14 8.50 15.33 -48.19
C ALA A 14 7.40 15.13 -49.25
N LEU A 15 6.17 14.78 -48.84
CA LEU A 15 5.00 14.66 -49.72
C LEU A 15 4.66 15.99 -50.38
N GLY A 16 4.77 17.10 -49.65
CA GLY A 16 4.55 18.44 -50.19
C GLY A 16 5.55 18.80 -51.28
N VAL A 17 6.84 18.55 -51.05
CA VAL A 17 7.91 18.80 -52.03
C VAL A 17 7.75 17.89 -53.27
N ALA A 18 7.50 16.60 -53.07
CA ALA A 18 7.29 15.66 -54.18
C ALA A 18 6.04 16.00 -54.99
N GLY A 19 4.92 16.28 -54.33
CA GLY A 19 3.67 16.67 -54.99
C GLY A 19 3.81 17.94 -55.84
N TYR A 20 4.62 18.90 -55.38
CA TYR A 20 4.96 20.10 -56.15
C TYR A 20 5.80 19.78 -57.39
N ILE A 21 6.87 18.97 -57.25
CA ILE A 21 7.76 18.59 -58.36
C ILE A 21 7.03 17.80 -59.44
N TYR A 22 6.21 16.83 -59.03
CA TYR A 22 5.50 15.93 -59.96
C TYR A 22 4.11 16.46 -60.37
N GLN A 23 3.75 17.69 -59.99
CA GLN A 23 2.47 18.34 -60.30
C GLN A 23 1.25 17.47 -60.00
N TRP A 24 1.26 16.79 -58.86
CA TRP A 24 0.10 16.00 -58.43
C TRP A 24 -1.10 16.90 -58.18
N SER A 25 -2.31 16.37 -58.41
CA SER A 25 -3.54 17.08 -58.07
C SER A 25 -3.52 17.49 -56.59
N ILE A 26 -3.83 18.75 -56.32
CA ILE A 26 -3.89 19.31 -54.95
C ILE A 26 -4.79 18.45 -54.05
N LEU A 27 -5.88 17.94 -54.61
CA LEU A 27 -6.85 17.10 -53.90
C LEU A 27 -6.18 15.80 -53.40
N LEU A 28 -5.35 15.16 -54.23
CA LEU A 28 -4.59 13.96 -53.85
C LEU A 28 -3.56 14.25 -52.75
N ILE A 29 -2.81 15.35 -52.87
CA ILE A 29 -1.78 15.73 -51.88
C ILE A 29 -2.42 15.99 -50.51
N VAL A 30 -3.49 16.79 -50.49
CA VAL A 30 -4.20 17.15 -49.25
C VAL A 30 -4.77 15.89 -48.58
N THR A 31 -5.41 15.00 -49.35
CA THR A 31 -5.92 13.73 -48.80
C THR A 31 -4.81 12.88 -48.18
N LEU A 32 -3.67 12.72 -48.86
CA LEU A 32 -2.53 11.96 -48.33
C LEU A 32 -1.98 12.59 -47.05
N MET A 33 -1.83 13.92 -47.01
CA MET A 33 -1.36 14.62 -45.82
C MET A 33 -2.30 14.45 -44.62
N VAL A 34 -3.62 14.54 -44.84
CA VAL A 34 -4.62 14.32 -43.78
C VAL A 34 -4.53 12.91 -43.23
N VAL A 35 -4.41 11.89 -44.09
CA VAL A 35 -4.27 10.50 -43.66
C VAL A 35 -2.98 10.31 -42.83
N VAL A 36 -1.84 10.82 -43.31
CA VAL A 36 -0.56 10.74 -42.58
C VAL A 36 -0.64 11.46 -41.23
N LEU A 37 -1.32 12.61 -41.18
CA LEU A 37 -1.53 13.35 -39.94
C LEU A 37 -2.33 12.53 -38.93
N VAL A 38 -3.46 11.94 -39.35
CA VAL A 38 -4.32 11.11 -38.49
C VAL A 38 -3.54 9.91 -37.96
N VAL A 39 -2.82 9.19 -38.82
CA VAL A 39 -1.99 8.05 -38.41
C VAL A 39 -0.90 8.49 -37.43
N GLY A 40 -0.21 9.60 -37.71
CA GLY A 40 0.81 10.15 -36.83
C GLY A 40 0.26 10.52 -35.45
N LEU A 41 -0.95 11.09 -35.39
CA LEU A 41 -1.66 11.43 -34.16
C LEU A 41 -2.02 10.18 -33.35
N VAL A 42 -2.55 9.14 -34.01
CA VAL A 42 -2.88 7.86 -33.36
C VAL A 42 -1.62 7.23 -32.77
N VAL A 43 -0.53 7.15 -33.54
CA VAL A 43 0.74 6.58 -33.08
C VAL A 43 1.30 7.36 -31.89
N ALA A 44 1.30 8.69 -31.96
CA ALA A 44 1.77 9.54 -30.85
C ALA A 44 0.91 9.36 -29.59
N ALA A 45 -0.41 9.28 -29.74
CA ALA A 45 -1.32 9.02 -28.62
C ALA A 45 -1.08 7.64 -27.99
N THR A 46 -0.84 6.61 -28.80
CA THR A 46 -0.53 5.26 -28.29
C THR A 46 0.81 5.20 -27.56
N ASP A 47 1.85 5.85 -28.08
CA ASP A 47 3.18 5.89 -27.44
C ASP A 47 3.16 6.69 -26.12
N ALA A 48 2.42 7.80 -26.09
CA ALA A 48 2.21 8.56 -24.85
C ALA A 48 1.52 7.70 -23.78
N ARG A 49 0.46 6.98 -24.16
CA ARG A 49 -0.26 6.08 -23.27
C ARG A 49 0.62 4.92 -22.79
N GLU A 50 1.43 4.34 -23.66
CA GLU A 50 2.35 3.26 -23.29
C GLU A 50 3.38 3.74 -22.25
N LYS A 51 3.95 4.94 -22.44
CA LYS A 51 4.88 5.54 -21.49
C LYS A 51 4.24 5.81 -20.13
N GLU A 52 2.99 6.28 -20.10
CA GLU A 52 2.25 6.44 -18.84
C GLU A 52 2.03 5.10 -18.15
N LEU A 53 1.58 4.09 -18.89
CA LEU A 53 1.41 2.73 -18.36
C LEU A 53 2.72 2.19 -17.79
N GLN A 54 3.84 2.37 -18.49
CA GLN A 54 5.16 1.95 -17.99
C GLN A 54 5.51 2.62 -16.65
N ARG A 55 5.24 3.93 -16.49
CA ARG A 55 5.48 4.64 -15.22
C ARG A 55 4.63 4.08 -14.09
N TYR A 56 3.32 3.90 -14.32
CA TYR A 56 2.45 3.29 -13.31
C TYR A 56 2.91 1.90 -12.94
N SER A 57 3.36 1.16 -13.94
CA SER A 57 3.85 -0.18 -13.74
C SER A 57 5.10 -0.21 -12.84
N LEU A 58 6.01 0.74 -13.02
CA LEU A 58 7.22 0.84 -12.21
C LEU A 58 6.89 1.22 -10.76
N LYS A 59 5.97 2.16 -10.56
CA LYS A 59 5.46 2.54 -9.23
C LYS A 59 4.73 1.38 -8.54
N LEU A 60 3.94 0.60 -9.26
CA LEU A 60 3.28 -0.59 -8.69
C LEU A 60 4.30 -1.63 -8.22
N ARG A 61 5.34 -1.88 -9.03
CA ARG A 61 6.46 -2.76 -8.64
C ARG A 61 7.16 -2.26 -7.38
N GLU A 62 7.40 -0.96 -7.27
CA GLU A 62 8.04 -0.37 -6.09
C GLU A 62 7.17 -0.55 -4.85
N LEU A 63 5.87 -0.26 -4.94
CA LEU A 63 4.90 -0.47 -3.86
C LEU A 63 4.82 -1.94 -3.45
N ALA A 64 4.71 -2.85 -4.41
CA ALA A 64 4.73 -4.29 -4.19
C ALA A 64 5.99 -4.73 -3.43
N GLY A 65 7.16 -4.33 -3.93
CA GLY A 65 8.45 -4.68 -3.33
C GLY A 65 8.64 -4.09 -1.94
N TYR A 66 8.17 -2.87 -1.71
CA TYR A 66 8.18 -2.24 -0.39
C TYR A 66 7.28 -3.00 0.57
N PHE A 67 6.03 -3.28 0.17
CA PHE A 67 5.07 -4.01 0.99
C PHE A 67 5.61 -5.37 1.42
N CYS A 68 6.04 -6.20 0.46
CA CYS A 68 6.54 -7.55 0.74
C CYS A 68 7.79 -7.52 1.62
N ARG A 69 8.69 -6.55 1.44
CA ARG A 69 9.91 -6.45 2.25
C ARG A 69 9.63 -5.97 3.68
N ARG A 70 8.68 -5.04 3.84
CA ARG A 70 8.48 -4.35 5.12
C ARG A 70 7.46 -5.04 6.01
N PHE A 71 6.47 -5.70 5.42
CA PHE A 71 5.32 -6.26 6.13
C PHE A 71 5.24 -7.79 6.06
N ALA A 72 6.02 -8.45 5.19
CA ALA A 72 6.13 -9.91 5.15
C ALA A 72 7.53 -10.37 5.62
N GLY A 73 7.73 -11.69 5.69
CA GLY A 73 9.03 -12.36 5.69
C GLY A 73 10.00 -11.93 6.78
N GLY A 74 9.74 -12.32 8.04
CA GLY A 74 10.65 -12.09 9.17
C GLY A 74 10.91 -10.63 9.53
N SER A 75 10.19 -9.68 8.92
CA SER A 75 10.28 -8.27 9.28
C SER A 75 9.78 -8.05 10.70
N SER A 76 10.58 -7.37 11.52
CA SER A 76 10.20 -6.92 12.86
C SER A 76 9.06 -5.89 12.86
N LEU A 77 8.67 -5.38 11.69
CA LEU A 77 7.53 -4.48 11.53
C LEU A 77 6.36 -5.15 10.82
N SER A 78 6.37 -6.48 10.71
CA SER A 78 5.18 -7.21 10.26
C SER A 78 4.15 -7.27 11.40
N ILE A 79 2.87 -7.38 11.03
CA ILE A 79 1.79 -7.59 11.99
C ILE A 79 1.97 -8.94 12.70
N PHE A 80 2.49 -9.95 11.99
CA PHE A 80 2.80 -11.26 12.57
C PHE A 80 3.87 -11.16 13.66
N ALA A 81 4.94 -10.39 13.47
CA ALA A 81 5.94 -10.16 14.51
C ALA A 81 5.38 -9.38 15.72
N ILE A 82 4.36 -8.55 15.52
CA ILE A 82 3.67 -7.85 16.62
C ILE A 82 2.73 -8.82 17.35
N ILE A 83 2.05 -9.70 16.62
CA ILE A 83 1.20 -10.76 17.16
C ILE A 83 2.01 -11.72 18.04
N ASP A 84 3.26 -12.03 17.67
CA ASP A 84 4.17 -12.81 18.51
C ASP A 84 4.41 -12.15 19.88
N GLY A 85 4.33 -10.82 19.96
CA GLY A 85 4.39 -10.09 21.23
C GLY A 85 3.30 -10.47 22.22
N LEU A 86 2.17 -11.02 21.76
CA LEU A 86 1.07 -11.49 22.62
C LEU A 86 1.45 -12.71 23.47
N PHE A 87 2.52 -13.44 23.13
CA PHE A 87 3.01 -14.54 23.97
C PHE A 87 3.54 -14.04 25.33
N ASN A 88 3.86 -12.75 25.45
CA ASN A 88 4.26 -12.13 26.71
C ASN A 88 3.06 -11.73 27.60
N VAL A 89 1.83 -11.94 27.14
CA VAL A 89 0.62 -11.73 27.92
C VAL A 89 0.15 -13.07 28.47
N ASP A 90 -0.16 -13.15 29.77
CA ASP A 90 -0.67 -14.36 30.42
C ASP A 90 -2.14 -14.65 30.05
N ASN A 91 -2.40 -14.96 28.78
CA ASN A 91 -3.72 -15.33 28.27
C ASN A 91 -3.65 -16.48 27.25
N PRO A 92 -4.02 -17.72 27.65
CA PRO A 92 -3.95 -18.89 26.79
C PRO A 92 -4.76 -18.78 25.49
N GLN A 93 -5.89 -18.08 25.51
CA GLN A 93 -6.72 -17.90 24.30
C GLN A 93 -6.01 -17.03 23.26
N LEU A 94 -5.24 -16.02 23.70
CA LEU A 94 -4.44 -15.20 22.79
C LEU A 94 -3.29 -16.00 22.20
N TRP A 95 -2.68 -16.90 22.97
CA TRP A 95 -1.62 -17.76 22.47
C TRP A 95 -2.10 -18.71 21.39
N ASP A 96 -3.31 -19.27 21.55
CA ASP A 96 -3.89 -20.14 20.53
C ASP A 96 -4.22 -19.39 19.24
N TRP A 97 -4.74 -18.15 19.35
CA TRP A 97 -4.93 -17.28 18.19
C TRP A 97 -3.62 -16.90 17.52
N ALA A 98 -2.62 -16.44 18.29
CA ALA A 98 -1.30 -16.07 17.78
C ALA A 98 -0.64 -17.25 17.04
N ARG A 99 -0.71 -18.46 17.60
CA ARG A 99 -0.20 -19.68 16.95
C ARG A 99 -0.94 -20.03 15.66
N ALA A 100 -2.24 -19.73 15.56
CA ALA A 100 -2.97 -19.89 14.30
C ALA A 100 -2.50 -18.90 13.23
N CYS A 101 -2.01 -17.73 13.63
CA CYS A 101 -1.43 -16.74 12.73
C CYS A 101 -0.09 -17.19 12.12
N ASP A 102 0.69 -18.07 12.76
CA ASP A 102 1.95 -18.60 12.19
C ASP A 102 1.76 -19.26 10.82
N MET A 103 0.70 -20.06 10.67
CA MET A 103 0.41 -20.70 9.39
C MET A 103 -0.04 -19.67 8.35
N SER A 104 -0.75 -18.64 8.78
CA SER A 104 -1.16 -17.53 7.92
C SER A 104 0.06 -16.75 7.43
N GLN A 105 1.02 -16.47 8.30
CA GLN A 105 2.26 -15.80 7.96
C GLN A 105 3.01 -16.56 6.87
N ARG A 106 3.18 -17.88 7.00
CA ARG A 106 3.87 -18.69 5.99
C ARG A 106 3.20 -18.66 4.63
N VAL A 107 1.86 -18.71 4.61
CA VAL A 107 1.09 -18.59 3.37
C VAL A 107 1.26 -17.21 2.76
N PHE A 108 1.24 -16.16 3.60
CA PHE A 108 1.41 -14.78 3.16
C PHE A 108 2.81 -14.52 2.61
N ASP A 109 3.85 -15.06 3.25
CA ASP A 109 5.24 -14.97 2.80
C ASP A 109 5.42 -15.67 1.46
N SER A 110 4.88 -16.88 1.31
CA SER A 110 4.90 -17.61 0.04
C SER A 110 4.16 -16.86 -1.08
N TRP A 111 3.02 -16.24 -0.75
CA TRP A 111 2.29 -15.41 -1.70
C TRP A 111 3.11 -14.18 -2.10
N CYS A 112 3.73 -13.48 -1.16
CA CYS A 112 4.62 -12.36 -1.42
C CYS A 112 5.78 -12.74 -2.34
N ASP A 113 6.47 -13.85 -2.05
CA ASP A 113 7.60 -14.34 -2.85
C ASP A 113 7.18 -14.69 -4.28
N SER A 114 6.07 -15.42 -4.42
CA SER A 114 5.50 -15.78 -5.72
C SER A 114 5.10 -14.53 -6.50
N PHE A 115 4.38 -13.61 -5.88
CA PHE A 115 3.96 -12.35 -6.49
C PHE A 115 5.15 -11.53 -6.99
N ILE A 116 6.16 -11.30 -6.14
CA ILE A 116 7.36 -10.54 -6.49
C ILE A 116 8.14 -11.22 -7.61
N SER A 117 8.29 -12.54 -7.59
CA SER A 117 8.99 -13.27 -8.65
C SER A 117 8.33 -13.08 -10.02
N ARG A 118 7.00 -13.12 -10.08
CA ARG A 118 6.23 -12.89 -11.32
C ARG A 118 6.34 -11.45 -11.79
N VAL A 119 6.13 -10.48 -10.89
CA VAL A 119 6.27 -9.06 -11.18
C VAL A 119 7.65 -8.76 -11.76
N GLN A 120 8.72 -9.26 -11.15
CA GLN A 120 10.09 -9.05 -11.62
C GLN A 120 10.35 -9.72 -12.98
N SER A 121 9.87 -10.95 -13.19
CA SER A 121 10.00 -11.66 -14.45
C SER A 121 9.31 -10.92 -15.60
N ASP A 122 8.08 -10.44 -15.37
CA ASP A 122 7.28 -9.81 -16.41
C ASP A 122 7.73 -8.38 -16.71
N VAL A 123 8.33 -7.69 -15.74
CA VAL A 123 9.02 -6.42 -15.98
C VAL A 123 10.22 -6.63 -16.89
N ARG A 124 11.02 -7.68 -16.64
CA ARG A 124 12.19 -8.01 -17.48
C ARG A 124 11.79 -8.33 -18.92
N THR A 125 10.65 -8.98 -19.12
CA THR A 125 10.15 -9.36 -20.45
C THR A 125 9.28 -8.28 -21.12
N ARG A 126 9.10 -7.10 -20.50
CA ARG A 126 8.21 -6.01 -20.93
C ARG A 126 6.74 -6.40 -21.07
N ARG A 127 6.32 -7.55 -20.53
CA ARG A 127 4.91 -7.99 -20.52
C ARG A 127 4.12 -7.39 -19.36
N TYR A 128 4.82 -6.79 -18.40
CA TYR A 128 4.22 -6.26 -17.19
C TYR A 128 3.12 -5.23 -17.43
N THR A 129 3.20 -4.43 -18.50
CA THR A 129 2.13 -3.47 -18.87
C THR A 129 0.81 -4.16 -19.25
N ILE A 130 0.86 -5.40 -19.75
CA ILE A 130 -0.30 -6.21 -20.11
C ILE A 130 -0.99 -6.73 -18.84
N TYR A 131 -0.21 -7.15 -17.86
CA TYR A 131 -0.69 -7.73 -16.59
C TYR A 131 -0.86 -6.68 -15.48
N LEU A 132 -0.67 -5.40 -15.78
CA LEU A 132 -0.69 -4.32 -14.82
C LEU A 132 -1.99 -4.29 -13.98
N ARG A 133 -3.14 -4.50 -14.60
CA ARG A 133 -4.43 -4.61 -13.89
C ARG A 133 -4.48 -5.82 -12.96
N THR A 134 -3.99 -6.97 -13.40
CA THR A 134 -3.94 -8.20 -12.60
C THR A 134 -3.07 -8.02 -11.36
N TYR A 135 -1.87 -7.45 -11.53
CA TYR A 135 -0.97 -7.20 -10.41
C TYR A 135 -1.49 -6.16 -9.43
N LEU A 136 -2.20 -5.13 -9.93
CA LEU A 136 -2.83 -4.15 -9.05
C LEU A 136 -3.90 -4.82 -8.19
N ASN A 137 -4.78 -5.62 -8.82
CA ASN A 137 -5.83 -6.36 -8.13
C ASN A 137 -5.25 -7.34 -7.10
N GLU A 138 -4.16 -8.03 -7.45
CA GLU A 138 -3.52 -8.97 -6.54
C GLU A 138 -2.87 -8.27 -5.34
N LEU A 139 -2.10 -7.20 -5.55
CA LEU A 139 -1.53 -6.42 -4.45
C LEU A 139 -2.62 -5.83 -3.54
N TRP A 140 -3.75 -5.41 -4.13
CA TRP A 140 -4.90 -4.95 -3.38
C TRP A 140 -5.51 -6.06 -2.51
N LEU A 141 -5.66 -7.26 -3.07
CA LEU A 141 -6.17 -8.42 -2.34
C LEU A 141 -5.23 -8.80 -1.19
N MET A 142 -3.92 -8.83 -1.46
CA MET A 142 -2.89 -9.08 -0.44
C MET A 142 -2.98 -8.06 0.69
N ASN A 143 -3.05 -6.76 0.36
CA ASN A 143 -3.15 -5.70 1.36
C ASN A 143 -4.43 -5.84 2.21
N ASN A 144 -5.56 -6.15 1.58
CA ASN A 144 -6.82 -6.30 2.32
C ASN A 144 -6.81 -7.51 3.24
N HIS A 145 -6.27 -8.64 2.78
CA HIS A 145 -6.17 -9.82 3.65
C HIS A 145 -5.16 -9.59 4.78
N TYR A 146 -4.06 -8.90 4.51
CA TYR A 146 -3.12 -8.48 5.54
C TYR A 146 -3.78 -7.56 6.58
N TYR A 147 -4.65 -6.63 6.13
CA TYR A 147 -5.39 -5.75 7.01
C TYR A 147 -6.33 -6.49 7.96
N GLU A 148 -6.88 -7.65 7.60
CA GLU A 148 -7.74 -8.43 8.51
C GLU A 148 -6.99 -8.81 9.79
N TYR A 149 -5.71 -9.15 9.71
CA TYR A 149 -4.87 -9.40 10.89
C TYR A 149 -4.59 -8.13 11.70
N VAL A 150 -4.43 -7.00 11.01
CA VAL A 150 -4.25 -5.69 11.66
C VAL A 150 -5.50 -5.29 12.44
N GLU A 151 -6.67 -5.48 11.84
CA GLU A 151 -7.97 -5.20 12.46
C GLU A 151 -8.21 -6.09 13.68
N GLN A 152 -7.99 -7.41 13.53
CA GLN A 152 -8.10 -8.36 14.64
C GLN A 152 -7.13 -8.04 15.79
N PHE A 153 -5.88 -7.69 15.49
CA PHE A 153 -4.93 -7.27 16.51
C PHE A 153 -5.40 -6.00 17.24
N GLY A 154 -5.89 -5.00 16.49
CA GLY A 154 -6.46 -3.79 17.09
C GLY A 154 -7.61 -4.08 18.05
N GLU A 155 -8.52 -4.99 17.68
CA GLU A 155 -9.63 -5.42 18.55
C GLU A 155 -9.17 -6.15 19.82
N ILE A 156 -8.06 -6.90 19.74
CA ILE A 156 -7.45 -7.56 20.90
C ILE A 156 -6.79 -6.52 21.81
N ALA A 157 -6.05 -5.58 21.23
CA ALA A 157 -5.35 -4.51 21.94
C ALA A 157 -6.31 -3.58 22.71
N GLU A 158 -7.55 -3.41 22.25
CA GLU A 158 -8.59 -2.67 22.97
C GLU A 158 -9.10 -3.41 24.22
N LYS A 159 -8.99 -4.74 24.27
CA LYS A 159 -9.56 -5.59 25.32
C LYS A 159 -8.54 -6.07 26.35
N VAL A 160 -7.26 -5.98 26.02
CA VAL A 160 -6.18 -6.61 26.79
C VAL A 160 -5.06 -5.61 27.02
N ALA A 161 -4.53 -5.56 28.25
CA ALA A 161 -3.35 -4.78 28.55
C ALA A 161 -2.12 -5.40 27.87
N LEU A 162 -1.59 -4.72 26.86
CA LEU A 162 -0.42 -5.17 26.12
C LEU A 162 0.89 -4.71 26.79
N PRO A 163 1.99 -5.46 26.63
CA PRO A 163 3.32 -4.99 27.01
C PRO A 163 3.68 -3.71 26.24
N GLN A 164 4.38 -2.78 26.90
CA GLN A 164 4.74 -1.50 26.28
C GLN A 164 5.56 -1.68 24.99
N GLU A 165 6.45 -2.68 24.95
CA GLU A 165 7.25 -3.00 23.77
C GLU A 165 6.36 -3.33 22.55
N THR A 166 5.29 -4.11 22.76
CA THR A 166 4.33 -4.47 21.70
C THR A 166 3.55 -3.25 21.23
N ILE A 167 3.17 -2.36 22.16
CA ILE A 167 2.47 -1.10 21.85
C ILE A 167 3.38 -0.21 20.99
N ASP A 168 4.63 0.00 21.40
CA ASP A 168 5.60 0.84 20.69
C ASP A 168 5.88 0.28 19.28
N GLN A 169 6.01 -1.04 19.15
CA GLN A 169 6.20 -1.71 17.87
C GLN A 169 4.97 -1.53 16.96
N TYR A 170 3.76 -1.64 17.50
CA TYR A 170 2.52 -1.42 16.77
C TYR A 170 2.34 0.05 16.33
N HIS A 171 2.75 1.03 17.12
CA HIS A 171 2.74 2.43 16.70
C HIS A 171 3.67 2.68 15.51
N ARG A 172 4.90 2.13 15.53
CA ARG A 172 5.82 2.20 14.39
C ARG A 172 5.24 1.53 13.16
N PHE A 173 4.63 0.36 13.33
CA PHE A 173 3.93 -0.33 12.26
C PHE A 173 2.80 0.52 11.68
N THR A 174 1.95 1.09 12.52
CA THR A 174 0.81 1.92 12.11
C THR A 174 1.26 3.11 11.27
N ALA A 175 2.31 3.81 11.70
CA ALA A 175 2.85 4.95 10.96
C ALA A 175 3.33 4.55 9.55
N GLU A 176 4.14 3.48 9.43
CA GLU A 176 4.66 3.05 8.14
C GLU A 176 3.58 2.40 7.25
N TYR A 177 2.70 1.59 7.83
CA TYR A 177 1.60 0.95 7.10
C TYR A 177 0.60 1.99 6.58
N ASN A 178 0.30 3.03 7.37
CA ASN A 178 -0.59 4.10 6.93
C ASN A 178 0.04 4.93 5.82
N ALA A 179 1.34 5.23 5.88
CA ALA A 179 2.06 5.87 4.78
C ALA A 179 2.03 5.02 3.50
N PHE A 180 2.23 3.70 3.62
CA PHE A 180 2.08 2.78 2.50
C PHE A 180 0.67 2.81 1.91
N THR A 181 -0.36 2.66 2.74
CA THR A 181 -1.75 2.60 2.28
C THR A 181 -2.16 3.89 1.57
N GLN A 182 -1.70 5.05 2.05
CA GLN A 182 -1.92 6.33 1.38
C GLN A 182 -1.28 6.35 -0.02
N ASN A 183 0.01 6.00 -0.12
CA ASN A 183 0.71 5.94 -1.41
C ASN A 183 0.03 4.96 -2.38
N PHE A 184 -0.47 3.83 -1.86
CA PHE A 184 -1.16 2.84 -2.65
C PHE A 184 -2.55 3.33 -3.12
N ARG A 185 -3.32 3.99 -2.27
CA ARG A 185 -4.59 4.65 -2.65
C ARG A 185 -4.38 5.68 -3.74
N GLU A 186 -3.39 6.56 -3.58
CA GLU A 186 -3.05 7.58 -4.58
C GLU A 186 -2.69 6.93 -5.91
N HIS A 187 -1.90 5.85 -5.87
CA HIS A 187 -1.55 5.08 -7.07
C HIS A 187 -2.77 4.48 -7.77
N ILE A 188 -3.73 3.91 -7.02
CA ILE A 188 -4.99 3.40 -7.58
C ILE A 188 -5.80 4.54 -8.24
N VAL A 189 -5.90 5.71 -7.61
CA VAL A 189 -6.61 6.88 -8.16
C VAL A 189 -5.98 7.32 -9.48
N GLU A 190 -4.66 7.46 -9.51
CA GLU A 190 -3.94 7.83 -10.73
C GLU A 190 -4.14 6.79 -11.83
N MET A 191 -4.02 5.52 -11.49
CA MET A 191 -4.13 4.41 -12.44
C MET A 191 -5.55 4.27 -13.00
N ARG A 192 -6.59 4.58 -12.22
CA ARG A 192 -7.99 4.58 -12.68
C ARG A 192 -8.21 5.57 -13.83
N LYS A 193 -7.51 6.70 -13.84
CA LYS A 193 -7.61 7.72 -14.90
C LYS A 193 -7.13 7.20 -16.27
N VAL A 194 -6.16 6.28 -16.28
CA VAL A 194 -5.47 5.83 -17.51
C VAL A 194 -5.87 4.41 -17.93
N ALA A 195 -6.10 3.52 -16.96
CA ALA A 195 -6.35 2.09 -17.20
C ALA A 195 -7.79 1.65 -16.88
N ARG A 196 -8.67 2.54 -16.37
CA ARG A 196 -10.06 2.24 -15.97
C ARG A 196 -10.16 0.97 -15.10
N THR A 197 -9.40 0.96 -14.01
CA THR A 197 -9.43 -0.13 -13.03
C THR A 197 -10.79 -0.17 -12.31
N GLU A 198 -11.23 -1.38 -11.93
CA GLU A 198 -12.45 -1.58 -11.14
C GLU A 198 -12.24 -1.34 -9.63
N ILE A 199 -10.99 -1.24 -9.18
CA ILE A 199 -10.68 -1.00 -7.77
C ILE A 199 -11.08 0.42 -7.35
N GLU A 200 -11.86 0.51 -6.27
CA GLU A 200 -12.17 1.77 -5.60
C GLU A 200 -11.06 2.14 -4.62
N ALA A 201 -10.42 3.30 -4.78
CA ALA A 201 -9.34 3.72 -3.88
C ALA A 201 -9.70 3.70 -2.37
N PRO A 202 -10.92 4.06 -1.93
CA PRO A 202 -11.32 3.96 -0.52
C PRO A 202 -11.29 2.54 0.07
N SER A 203 -11.24 1.49 -0.76
CA SER A 203 -11.25 0.10 -0.29
C SER A 203 -9.94 -0.35 0.38
N VAL A 204 -8.82 0.35 0.14
CA VAL A 204 -7.57 0.11 0.88
C VAL A 204 -7.76 0.67 2.28
N LYS A 205 -7.63 -0.14 3.34
CA LYS A 205 -7.88 0.30 4.72
C LYS A 205 -6.59 0.66 5.47
N SER A 206 -6.68 1.62 6.40
CA SER A 206 -5.57 2.11 7.23
C SER A 206 -5.67 1.56 8.65
N ALA A 207 -4.51 1.29 9.28
CA ALA A 207 -4.43 0.82 10.66
C ALA A 207 -4.87 1.92 11.64
N LYS A 208 -5.61 1.53 12.67
CA LYS A 208 -6.01 2.43 13.76
C LYS A 208 -4.87 2.52 14.77
N GLU A 209 -4.59 3.73 15.27
CA GLU A 209 -3.68 3.93 16.40
C GLU A 209 -4.32 3.40 17.69
N LEU A 210 -3.51 2.79 18.56
CA LEU A 210 -3.96 2.43 19.90
C LEU A 210 -4.06 3.70 20.74
N SER A 211 -5.19 3.88 21.43
CA SER A 211 -5.29 4.95 22.43
C SER A 211 -4.45 4.57 23.64
N GLU A 212 -3.65 5.50 24.17
CA GLU A 212 -3.02 5.31 25.48
C GLU A 212 -4.12 5.01 26.51
N VAL A 213 -4.13 3.79 27.06
CA VAL A 213 -4.97 3.47 28.21
C VAL A 213 -4.51 4.35 29.36
N LYS A 214 -5.28 5.39 29.66
CA LYS A 214 -5.04 6.28 30.80
C LYS A 214 -4.98 5.39 32.06
N PRO A 215 -3.88 5.42 32.84
CA PRO A 215 -3.80 4.62 34.05
C PRO A 215 -4.98 4.96 34.98
N PRO A 216 -5.56 3.97 35.68
CA PRO A 216 -6.63 4.23 36.62
C PRO A 216 -6.17 5.28 37.63
N PRO A 217 -7.03 6.27 37.97
CA PRO A 217 -6.67 7.27 38.96
C PRO A 217 -6.19 6.59 40.23
N PRO A 218 -5.11 7.08 40.87
CA PRO A 218 -4.60 6.49 42.10
C PRO A 218 -5.75 6.37 43.10
N ALA A 219 -5.88 5.19 43.70
CA ALA A 219 -6.87 4.92 44.73
C ALA A 219 -6.77 6.04 45.79
N PRO A 220 -7.90 6.58 46.27
CA PRO A 220 -7.86 7.63 47.29
C PRO A 220 -7.08 7.10 48.50
N GLU A 221 -6.02 7.83 48.88
CA GLU A 221 -5.29 7.58 50.12
C GLU A 221 -6.32 7.48 51.26
N VAL A 222 -6.47 6.27 51.79
CA VAL A 222 -7.18 6.06 53.04
C VAL A 222 -6.34 6.76 54.10
N LYS A 223 -6.75 7.98 54.46
CA LYS A 223 -6.25 8.65 55.66
C LYS A 223 -6.63 7.78 56.85
N GLU A 224 -5.68 6.95 57.27
CA GLU A 224 -5.73 6.22 58.52
C GLU A 224 -5.83 7.26 59.64
N LYS A 225 -7.04 7.43 60.20
CA LYS A 225 -7.24 8.27 61.38
C LYS A 225 -6.47 7.63 62.52
N LEU A 226 -5.40 8.28 62.96
CA LEU A 226 -4.72 7.99 64.22
C LEU A 226 -5.77 7.91 65.35
N PRO A 227 -5.77 6.87 66.20
CA PRO A 227 -6.59 6.85 67.39
C PRO A 227 -6.12 7.96 68.35
N SER A 228 -7.09 8.77 68.79
CA SER A 228 -6.92 9.83 69.78
C SER A 228 -6.45 9.25 71.13
N PRO A 229 -5.46 9.84 71.82
CA PRO A 229 -5.05 9.38 73.14
C PRO A 229 -6.15 9.68 74.15
N ALA A 230 -6.55 8.65 74.89
CA ALA A 230 -7.52 8.72 75.97
C ALA A 230 -7.15 9.77 77.02
N GLU A 231 -8.08 10.68 77.31
CA GLU A 231 -8.01 11.59 78.47
C GLU A 231 -7.93 10.76 79.76
N HIS A 232 -6.78 10.87 80.42
CA HIS A 232 -6.54 10.33 81.75
C HIS A 232 -7.30 11.19 82.76
N LYS A 233 -8.45 10.70 83.26
CA LYS A 233 -9.11 11.26 84.45
C LYS A 233 -8.22 10.97 85.68
N GLY A 234 -7.51 12.00 86.14
CA GLY A 234 -6.89 12.01 87.45
C GLY A 234 -7.94 12.06 88.55
N TYR A 235 -7.94 11.06 89.43
CA TYR A 235 -8.52 11.17 90.76
C TYR A 235 -7.43 11.65 91.71
N ILE A 236 -7.67 12.78 92.39
CA ILE A 236 -6.88 13.25 93.53
C ILE A 236 -7.58 12.70 94.78
N MET A 237 -6.79 12.10 95.69
CA MET A 237 -7.19 11.67 97.05
C MET A 237 -7.55 12.84 97.94
#